data_AF-A0AAW1J412-F1
#
_entry.id   AF-A0AAW1J412-F1
#
_cell.length_a   1.000
_cell.length_b   1.000
_cell.length_c   1.000
_cell.angle_alpha   90.00
_cell.angle_beta   90.00
_cell.angle_gamma   90.00
#
_symmetry.space_group_name_H-M   'P 1'
#
loop_
_entity.id
_entity.type
_entity.pdbx_description
1 polymer ?
#
loop_
_entity_poly.entity_id
_entity_poly.type
_entity_poly.pdbx_seq_one_letter_code
_entity_poly.pdbx_strand_id
1 'polypeptide(L)'
;MKEVAEKMLDHCNGHPLAIIALGGVLATKKSLDEWESVCKNIQSHLQGDEESYSGVYDVLAMSYYDLHYNLRPCFLHMGHFPEDSRIDVEKLYNLWIADGIVSSTQDQIGKERSLEDIADDYMNQLVQKGMIQVNRKVSDGRISSCSLHDLMRDYCLEMTREENFLQIMYIDEQQNASADALTDKARRVTMYVGKEDGQSVLKSLSGKFSSLRSLMFISTSTEQDEDEDSCEWIRTLCRRFKLLRVLDFEGRVVLKGTFPSEVGNLIYLRYLCLKGTRITELPSSIRKLKSLLLLDLRVSRVIIKLPNVLSEISLCWLYFPVRILSQEYDNTQGYEIEDGSQLILNKLSHLERVSEVDLDKVDVKSLLERTSMRNLSATCRQKKESLVPFLKSSTIKHLSLKIDAGLLTGNSEMLLSKSSSLRILHIDAGSWPVTQLTIRVDMFPCNLVELGFWYCKLSEDPMPVLEKLPNLRNLQLHICYGGVEMNCSDTSFPELTYLELDGLFFLNFRNVKMGGFPKLLEMAIYNCPLQKIPDALHPGINILCSSILDPLANEYRLRGKASEEVQIPNLNTASEEDQMPKLCEFPLLVLAIIPFVMLSFYFCRSKKH
;
A
#
# COMPACT_ATOMS: atom_id res chain seq x y z
N MET A 1 -10.18 32.51 27.82
CA MET A 1 -9.55 31.43 27.05
C MET A 1 -8.03 31.59 26.98
N LYS A 2 -7.49 32.73 26.54
CA LYS A 2 -6.03 32.97 26.44
C LYS A 2 -5.26 32.63 27.73
N GLU A 3 -5.68 33.15 28.88
CA GLU A 3 -5.00 32.89 30.16
C GLU A 3 -5.02 31.41 30.57
N VAL A 4 -6.11 30.69 30.27
CA VAL A 4 -6.21 29.25 30.54
C VAL A 4 -5.28 28.48 29.58
N ALA A 5 -5.19 28.91 28.33
CA ALA A 5 -4.28 28.34 27.34
C ALA A 5 -2.81 28.46 27.78
N GLU A 6 -2.40 29.64 28.23
CA GLU A 6 -1.03 29.91 28.72
C GLU A 6 -0.69 29.00 29.89
N LYS A 7 -1.60 28.86 30.87
CA LYS A 7 -1.42 27.91 31.99
C LYS A 7 -1.26 26.47 31.50
N MET A 8 -2.04 26.01 30.53
CA MET A 8 -1.93 24.65 30.02
C MET A 8 -0.62 24.44 29.22
N LEU A 9 -0.15 25.46 28.49
CA LEU A 9 1.11 25.40 27.73
C LEU A 9 2.33 25.26 28.64
N ASP A 10 2.31 25.85 29.83
CA ASP A 10 3.38 25.68 30.83
C ASP A 10 3.60 24.19 31.16
N HIS A 11 2.54 23.39 31.17
CA HIS A 11 2.61 21.95 31.44
C HIS A 11 3.19 21.12 30.28
N CYS A 12 3.18 21.68 29.06
CA CYS A 12 3.80 21.02 27.91
C CYS A 12 5.33 21.10 27.94
N ASN A 13 5.94 21.90 28.83
CA ASN A 13 7.39 22.07 28.98
C ASN A 13 8.13 22.34 27.65
N GLY A 14 7.47 23.02 26.70
CA GLY A 14 8.03 23.32 25.38
C GLY A 14 8.13 22.12 24.42
N HIS A 15 7.60 20.94 24.78
CA HIS A 15 7.65 19.76 23.94
C HIS A 15 6.63 19.85 22.79
N PRO A 16 7.06 19.84 21.51
CA PRO A 16 6.16 20.04 20.37
C PRO A 16 4.99 19.05 20.32
N LEU A 17 5.26 17.77 20.60
CA LEU A 17 4.21 16.74 20.63
C LEU A 17 3.13 17.03 21.68
N ALA A 18 3.51 17.47 22.89
CA ALA A 18 2.55 17.78 23.94
C ALA A 18 1.68 18.99 23.55
N ILE A 19 2.29 20.01 22.94
CA ILE A 19 1.57 21.19 22.43
C ILE A 19 0.57 20.78 21.34
N ILE A 20 0.97 19.91 20.41
CA ILE A 20 0.11 19.42 19.33
C ILE A 20 -1.04 18.59 19.90
N ALA A 21 -0.77 17.66 20.82
CA ALA A 21 -1.80 16.83 21.47
C ALA A 21 -2.80 17.68 22.27
N LEU A 22 -2.31 18.64 23.06
CA LEU A 22 -3.16 19.60 23.77
C LEU A 22 -4.02 20.41 22.79
N GLY A 23 -3.42 20.93 21.72
CA GLY A 23 -4.14 21.62 20.65
C GLY A 23 -5.24 20.77 20.03
N GLY A 24 -4.97 19.47 19.81
CA GLY A 24 -5.91 18.49 19.30
C GLY A 24 -7.11 18.22 20.22
N VAL A 25 -6.88 18.16 21.54
CA VAL A 25 -7.96 18.06 22.55
C VAL A 25 -8.81 19.32 22.53
N LEU A 26 -8.15 20.49 22.60
CA LEU A 26 -8.82 21.80 22.68
C LEU A 26 -9.58 22.16 21.40
N ALA A 27 -9.17 21.67 20.23
CA ALA A 27 -9.86 21.88 18.96
C ALA A 27 -11.32 21.39 18.95
N THR A 28 -11.67 20.46 19.85
CA THR A 28 -13.04 19.95 20.00
C THR A 28 -13.88 20.73 21.01
N LYS A 29 -13.27 21.62 21.79
CA LYS A 29 -13.91 22.35 22.90
C LYS A 29 -14.32 23.76 22.43
N LYS A 30 -15.58 24.12 22.67
CA LYS A 30 -16.20 25.35 22.18
C LYS A 30 -16.40 26.40 23.27
N SER A 31 -16.41 26.03 24.56
CA SER A 31 -16.66 26.95 25.66
C SER A 31 -15.46 27.13 26.59
N LEU A 32 -15.45 28.23 27.35
CA LEU A 32 -14.44 28.48 28.38
C LEU A 32 -14.48 27.41 29.48
N ASP A 33 -15.68 26.98 29.88
CA ASP A 33 -15.87 25.96 30.93
C ASP A 33 -15.24 24.62 30.54
N GLU A 34 -15.35 24.23 29.26
CA GLU A 34 -14.70 23.03 28.74
C GLU A 34 -13.17 23.15 28.78
N TRP A 35 -12.62 24.33 28.46
CA TRP A 35 -11.18 24.59 28.56
C TRP A 35 -10.69 24.56 30.01
N GLU A 36 -11.44 25.13 30.94
CA GLU A 36 -11.11 25.08 32.37
C GLU A 36 -11.18 23.66 32.94
N SER A 37 -12.12 22.85 32.47
CA SER A 37 -12.21 21.43 32.81
C SER A 37 -10.97 20.67 32.35
N VAL A 38 -10.52 20.88 31.11
CA VAL A 38 -9.27 20.29 30.59
C VAL A 38 -8.08 20.73 31.45
N CYS A 39 -7.96 22.03 31.74
CA CYS A 39 -6.88 22.56 32.57
C CYS A 39 -6.85 21.94 33.98
N LYS A 40 -8.01 21.70 34.60
CA LYS A 40 -8.10 21.03 35.92
C LYS A 40 -7.68 19.56 35.85
N ASN A 41 -8.02 18.86 34.77
CA ASN A 41 -7.64 17.47 34.58
C ASN A 41 -6.12 17.31 34.40
N ILE A 42 -5.45 18.24 33.72
CA ILE A 42 -3.97 18.29 33.67
C ILE A 42 -3.41 18.38 35.10
N GLN A 43 -3.93 19.33 35.87
CA GLN A 43 -3.47 19.62 37.23
C GLN A 43 -3.70 18.48 38.22
N SER A 44 -4.73 17.64 38.01
CA SER A 44 -5.02 16.51 38.90
C SER A 44 -4.12 15.30 38.67
N HIS A 45 -3.60 15.08 37.46
CA HIS A 45 -2.70 13.96 37.17
C HIS A 45 -1.25 14.23 37.64
N LEU A 46 -0.88 15.51 37.76
CA LEU A 46 0.43 15.97 38.22
C LEU A 46 0.73 15.80 39.73
N GLN A 47 -0.21 15.26 40.52
CA GLN A 47 -0.01 15.06 41.97
C GLN A 47 0.63 13.69 42.32
N GLY A 48 1.08 12.92 41.33
CA GLY A 48 1.81 11.66 41.52
C GLY A 48 3.26 11.73 40.99
N ASP A 49 4.21 11.53 41.91
CA ASP A 49 5.67 11.30 41.82
C ASP A 49 6.56 12.07 40.82
N GLU A 50 7.70 12.54 41.37
CA GLU A 50 8.69 13.48 40.83
C GLU A 50 9.61 12.91 39.72
N GLU A 51 9.10 12.55 38.54
CA GLU A 51 9.95 12.31 37.37
C GLU A 51 9.73 13.31 36.23
N SER A 52 10.85 13.71 35.61
CA SER A 52 11.00 14.83 34.66
C SER A 52 10.18 14.75 33.36
N TYR A 53 9.35 13.71 33.20
CA TYR A 53 8.49 13.46 32.04
C TYR A 53 6.98 13.49 32.34
N SER A 54 6.56 13.73 33.58
CA SER A 54 5.15 13.60 33.99
C SER A 54 4.20 14.51 33.21
N GLY A 55 4.55 15.79 33.01
CA GLY A 55 3.66 16.75 32.33
C GLY A 55 3.41 16.44 30.85
N VAL A 56 4.41 15.90 30.13
CA VAL A 56 4.20 15.45 28.74
C VAL A 56 3.27 14.25 28.74
N TYR A 57 3.57 13.26 29.59
CA TYR A 57 2.79 12.04 29.72
C TYR A 57 1.32 12.30 30.06
N ASP A 58 1.05 13.21 31.00
CA ASP A 58 -0.30 13.63 31.38
C ASP A 58 -1.09 14.20 30.19
N VAL A 59 -0.43 14.99 29.35
CA VAL A 59 -1.05 15.53 28.13
C VAL A 59 -1.35 14.43 27.11
N LEU A 60 -0.46 13.43 26.96
CA LEU A 60 -0.73 12.28 26.11
C LEU A 60 -1.91 11.45 26.66
N ALA A 61 -1.93 11.23 27.97
CA ALA A 61 -2.98 10.49 28.65
C ALA A 61 -4.35 11.15 28.50
N MET A 62 -4.41 12.47 28.66
CA MET A 62 -5.62 13.22 28.37
C MET A 62 -6.08 13.08 26.92
N SER A 63 -5.16 13.15 25.95
CA SER A 63 -5.51 12.98 24.54
C SER A 63 -6.17 11.62 24.29
N TYR A 64 -5.65 10.56 24.93
CA TYR A 64 -6.23 9.22 24.88
C TYR A 64 -7.58 9.12 25.59
N TYR A 65 -7.72 9.64 26.81
CA TYR A 65 -8.99 9.55 27.54
C TYR A 65 -10.09 10.43 26.95
N ASP A 66 -9.76 11.50 26.23
CA ASP A 66 -10.70 12.31 25.45
C ASP A 66 -11.16 11.62 24.14
N LEU A 67 -10.54 10.51 23.74
CA LEU A 67 -11.01 9.73 22.59
C LEU A 67 -12.39 9.14 22.85
N HIS A 68 -13.24 9.23 21.82
CA HIS A 68 -14.49 8.49 21.76
C HIS A 68 -14.23 6.97 21.85
N TYR A 69 -15.19 6.22 22.41
CA TYR A 69 -14.99 4.80 22.73
C TYR A 69 -14.62 3.91 21.53
N ASN A 70 -15.01 4.31 20.31
CA ASN A 70 -14.62 3.61 19.07
C ASN A 70 -13.16 3.90 18.65
N LEU A 71 -12.61 5.07 18.99
CA LEU A 71 -11.26 5.48 18.56
C LEU A 71 -10.16 4.92 19.46
N ARG A 72 -10.44 4.65 20.74
CA ARG A 72 -9.43 4.06 21.64
C ARG A 72 -8.91 2.71 21.12
N PRO A 73 -9.76 1.73 20.75
CA PRO A 73 -9.29 0.50 20.12
C PRO A 73 -8.52 0.74 18.81
N CYS A 74 -8.93 1.74 18.01
CA CYS A 74 -8.23 2.09 16.77
C CYS A 74 -6.78 2.53 17.04
N PHE A 75 -6.57 3.37 18.07
CA PHE A 75 -5.24 3.76 18.52
C PHE A 75 -4.44 2.57 19.04
N LEU A 76 -5.04 1.73 19.92
CA LEU A 76 -4.34 0.56 20.47
C LEU A 76 -3.93 -0.47 19.40
N HIS A 77 -4.64 -0.54 18.26
CA HIS A 77 -4.20 -1.37 17.12
C HIS A 77 -2.83 -0.96 16.57
N MET A 78 -2.41 0.30 16.74
CA MET A 78 -1.08 0.75 16.32
C MET A 78 0.04 0.02 17.08
N GLY A 79 -0.24 -0.50 18.29
CA GLY A 79 0.72 -1.29 19.06
C GLY A 79 1.08 -2.64 18.43
N HIS A 80 0.40 -3.10 17.37
CA HIS A 80 0.80 -4.30 16.64
C HIS A 80 2.14 -4.08 15.90
N PHE A 81 2.43 -2.85 15.48
CA PHE A 81 3.49 -2.55 14.53
C PHE A 81 4.84 -2.26 15.22
N PRO A 82 5.96 -2.54 14.54
CA PRO A 82 7.28 -2.30 15.10
C PRO A 82 7.55 -0.81 15.31
N GLU A 83 8.55 -0.53 16.13
CA GLU A 83 9.10 0.81 16.31
C GLU A 83 9.58 1.39 14.99
N ASP A 84 9.42 2.70 14.82
CA ASP A 84 9.80 3.48 13.63
C ASP A 84 9.22 2.99 12.29
N SER A 85 8.28 2.05 12.34
CA SER A 85 7.72 1.46 11.14
C SER A 85 6.71 2.40 10.48
N ARG A 86 6.81 2.53 9.16
CA ARG A 86 5.77 3.15 8.35
C ARG A 86 4.60 2.17 8.22
N ILE A 87 3.46 2.52 8.80
CA ILE A 87 2.27 1.68 8.86
C ILE A 87 1.40 1.97 7.64
N ASP A 88 1.05 0.91 6.90
CA ASP A 88 0.06 0.95 5.83
C ASP A 88 -1.33 1.19 6.41
N VAL A 89 -1.97 2.30 6.03
CA VAL A 89 -3.30 2.67 6.56
C VAL A 89 -4.38 1.68 6.12
N GLU A 90 -4.25 1.07 4.93
CA GLU A 90 -5.16 0.01 4.48
C GLU A 90 -5.14 -1.18 5.45
N LYS A 91 -3.96 -1.51 6.00
CA LYS A 91 -3.81 -2.57 6.99
C LYS A 91 -4.56 -2.27 8.27
N LEU A 92 -4.45 -1.04 8.77
CA LEU A 92 -5.18 -0.60 9.96
C LEU A 92 -6.69 -0.67 9.75
N TYR A 93 -7.18 -0.23 8.59
CA TYR A 93 -8.61 -0.31 8.26
C TYR A 93 -9.09 -1.76 8.24
N ASN A 94 -8.33 -2.67 7.64
CA ASN A 94 -8.63 -4.10 7.65
C ASN A 94 -8.79 -4.63 9.08
N LEU A 95 -7.88 -4.27 9.99
CA LEU A 95 -7.92 -4.69 11.40
C LEU A 95 -9.16 -4.11 12.11
N TRP A 96 -9.44 -2.82 11.94
CA TRP A 96 -10.57 -2.15 12.60
C TRP A 96 -11.93 -2.72 12.16
N ILE A 97 -12.07 -3.02 10.87
CA ILE A 97 -13.28 -3.63 10.30
C ILE A 97 -13.41 -5.09 10.79
N ALA A 98 -12.32 -5.87 10.74
CA ALA A 98 -12.34 -7.27 11.14
C ALA A 98 -12.70 -7.44 12.63
N ASP A 99 -12.20 -6.55 13.49
CA ASP A 99 -12.56 -6.55 14.90
C ASP A 99 -13.97 -6.01 15.18
N GLY A 100 -14.59 -5.36 14.19
CA GLY A 100 -15.94 -4.80 14.27
C GLY A 100 -16.00 -3.45 14.96
N ILE A 101 -14.87 -2.74 15.07
CA ILE A 101 -14.81 -1.36 15.56
C ILE A 101 -15.46 -0.43 14.55
N VAL A 102 -15.16 -0.67 13.26
CA VAL A 102 -15.85 -0.06 12.14
C VAL A 102 -16.95 -1.00 11.69
N SER A 103 -18.19 -0.52 11.72
CA SER A 103 -19.37 -1.25 11.26
C SER A 103 -20.29 -0.32 10.49
N SER A 104 -21.08 -0.88 9.57
CA SER A 104 -22.01 -0.09 8.77
C SER A 104 -23.12 0.49 9.66
N THR A 105 -23.06 1.79 9.90
CA THR A 105 -24.11 2.56 10.56
C THR A 105 -24.93 3.29 9.51
N GLN A 106 -26.26 3.28 9.66
CA GLN A 106 -27.10 4.22 8.93
C GLN A 106 -26.86 5.61 9.52
N ASP A 107 -26.42 6.55 8.69
CA ASP A 107 -26.33 7.96 9.11
C ASP A 107 -27.73 8.51 9.45
N GLN A 108 -27.78 9.61 10.20
CA GLN A 108 -29.02 10.35 10.54
C GLN A 108 -29.84 10.79 9.31
N ILE A 109 -29.27 10.71 8.11
CA ILE A 109 -29.87 11.10 6.82
C ILE A 109 -30.31 9.85 6.02
N GLY A 110 -30.18 8.63 6.57
CA GLY A 110 -30.58 7.38 5.91
C GLY A 110 -29.66 6.94 4.78
N LYS A 111 -28.47 7.53 4.64
CA LYS A 111 -27.46 7.14 3.63
C LYS A 111 -26.45 6.18 4.26
N GLU A 112 -26.25 5.02 3.62
CA GLU A 112 -25.27 4.03 4.05
C GLU A 112 -23.85 4.51 3.71
N ARG A 113 -23.05 4.80 4.76
CA ARG A 113 -21.62 5.10 4.61
C ARG A 113 -20.85 3.80 4.38
N SER A 114 -19.85 3.83 3.49
CA SER A 114 -18.98 2.67 3.29
C SER A 114 -18.05 2.50 4.48
N LEU A 115 -17.63 1.26 4.72
CA LEU A 115 -16.72 0.94 5.84
C LEU A 115 -15.41 1.71 5.73
N GLU A 116 -14.92 1.91 4.51
CA GLU A 116 -13.71 2.71 4.27
C GLU A 116 -13.90 4.19 4.65
N ASP A 117 -15.06 4.79 4.35
CA ASP A 117 -15.28 6.21 4.64
C ASP A 117 -15.35 6.42 6.17
N ILE A 118 -15.95 5.47 6.91
CA ILE A 118 -15.97 5.50 8.38
C ILE A 118 -14.56 5.30 8.96
N ALA A 119 -13.79 4.36 8.43
CA ALA A 119 -12.42 4.13 8.87
C ALA A 119 -11.52 5.36 8.60
N ASP A 120 -11.69 6.00 7.46
CA ASP A 120 -10.97 7.23 7.10
C ASP A 120 -11.33 8.40 8.03
N ASP A 121 -12.61 8.56 8.39
CA ASP A 121 -13.04 9.56 9.38
C ASP A 121 -12.41 9.30 10.76
N TYR A 122 -12.25 8.04 11.17
CA TYR A 122 -11.58 7.68 12.42
C TYR A 122 -10.08 8.00 12.37
N MET A 123 -9.41 7.69 11.25
CA MET A 123 -8.00 8.03 11.04
C MET A 123 -7.77 9.54 11.10
N ASN A 124 -8.59 10.31 10.39
CA ASN A 124 -8.48 11.77 10.38
C ASN A 124 -8.68 12.38 11.77
N GLN A 125 -9.58 11.83 12.60
CA GLN A 125 -9.75 12.27 13.99
C GLN A 125 -8.53 11.98 14.86
N LEU A 126 -7.88 10.82 14.71
CA LEU A 126 -6.65 10.49 15.43
C LEU A 126 -5.49 11.41 15.02
N VAL A 127 -5.39 11.72 13.73
CA VAL A 127 -4.42 12.70 13.21
C VAL A 127 -4.71 14.11 13.73
N GLN A 128 -5.97 14.55 13.73
CA GLN A 128 -6.36 15.86 14.26
C GLN A 128 -6.03 16.01 15.75
N LYS A 129 -6.07 14.90 16.50
CA LYS A 129 -5.67 14.86 17.91
C LYS A 129 -4.16 14.79 18.13
N GLY A 130 -3.35 14.80 17.07
CA GLY A 130 -1.89 14.76 17.18
C GLY A 130 -1.33 13.42 17.61
N MET A 131 -2.15 12.36 17.65
CA MET A 131 -1.74 11.03 18.12
C MET A 131 -1.03 10.22 17.03
N ILE A 132 -1.28 10.56 15.76
CA ILE A 132 -0.73 9.87 14.59
C ILE A 132 -0.05 10.89 13.66
N GLN A 133 1.13 10.53 13.16
CA GLN A 133 1.86 11.29 12.17
C GLN A 133 1.59 10.76 10.76
N VAL A 134 1.26 11.64 9.82
CA VAL A 134 1.04 11.29 8.42
C VAL A 134 2.37 11.29 7.68
N ASN A 135 2.73 10.15 7.08
CA ASN A 135 3.96 10.04 6.29
C ASN A 135 3.70 10.25 4.80
N ARG A 136 2.64 9.64 4.26
CA ARG A 136 2.31 9.72 2.84
C ARG A 136 0.80 9.80 2.64
N LYS A 137 0.40 10.55 1.61
CA LYS A 137 -0.96 10.57 1.08
C LYS A 137 -0.95 10.01 -0.33
N VAL A 138 -1.99 9.25 -0.69
CA VAL A 138 -2.24 8.89 -2.08
C VAL A 138 -2.65 10.11 -2.88
N SER A 139 -2.62 9.95 -4.19
CA SER A 139 -2.91 11.00 -5.17
C SER A 139 -4.28 11.66 -4.94
N ASP A 140 -5.31 10.95 -4.47
CA ASP A 140 -6.62 11.55 -4.16
C ASP A 140 -6.68 12.35 -2.84
N GLY A 141 -5.59 12.40 -2.07
CA GLY A 141 -5.46 13.10 -0.79
C GLY A 141 -5.72 12.26 0.45
N ARG A 142 -6.17 11.00 0.30
CA ARG A 142 -6.31 10.06 1.43
C ARG A 142 -4.95 9.68 2.01
N ILE A 143 -4.92 9.36 3.29
CA ILE A 143 -3.68 8.95 3.98
C ILE A 143 -3.35 7.53 3.54
N SER A 144 -2.15 7.32 3.01
CA SER A 144 -1.68 6.01 2.56
C SER A 144 -0.78 5.34 3.61
N SER A 145 0.04 6.12 4.31
CA SER A 145 0.86 5.61 5.40
C SER A 145 1.01 6.60 6.55
N CYS A 146 1.16 6.05 7.74
CA CYS A 146 1.26 6.78 8.99
C CYS A 146 2.25 6.12 9.97
N SER A 147 2.56 6.82 11.06
CA SER A 147 3.46 6.36 12.12
C SER A 147 3.04 6.95 13.47
N LEU A 148 3.52 6.36 14.55
CA LEU A 148 3.45 6.95 15.89
C LEU A 148 4.76 7.65 16.19
N HIS A 149 4.68 8.80 16.85
CA HIS A 149 5.85 9.37 17.53
C HIS A 149 6.24 8.46 18.71
N ASP A 150 7.53 8.33 19.02
CA ASP A 150 8.10 7.46 20.07
C ASP A 150 7.33 7.52 21.39
N LEU A 151 7.13 8.71 21.97
CA LEU A 151 6.35 8.89 23.20
C LEU A 151 4.88 8.46 23.07
N MET A 152 4.25 8.68 21.90
CA MET A 152 2.89 8.16 21.64
C MET A 152 2.87 6.65 21.52
N ARG A 153 3.95 6.06 21.00
CA ARG A 153 4.10 4.61 20.89
C ARG A 153 4.26 3.98 22.28
N ASP A 154 5.12 4.53 23.12
CA ASP A 154 5.31 4.06 24.49
C ASP A 154 3.99 4.11 25.27
N TYR A 155 3.28 5.23 25.17
CA TYR A 155 1.94 5.37 25.76
C TYR A 155 0.93 4.36 25.18
N CYS A 156 0.92 4.15 23.86
CA CYS A 156 0.08 3.14 23.20
C CYS A 156 0.35 1.73 23.73
N LEU A 157 1.62 1.36 23.90
CA LEU A 157 2.04 0.05 24.39
C LEU A 157 1.72 -0.14 25.87
N GLU A 158 1.83 0.91 26.67
CA GLU A 158 1.41 0.90 28.06
C GLU A 158 -0.09 0.65 28.18
N MET A 159 -0.92 1.47 27.52
CA MET A 159 -2.38 1.28 27.54
C MET A 159 -2.81 -0.08 26.99
N THR A 160 -2.06 -0.61 26.01
CA THR A 160 -2.28 -1.95 25.49
C THR A 160 -2.09 -3.03 26.55
N ARG A 161 -1.09 -2.90 27.44
CA ARG A 161 -0.83 -3.82 28.55
C ARG A 161 -1.86 -3.66 29.65
N GLU A 162 -2.17 -2.42 30.04
CA GLU A 162 -3.17 -2.13 31.08
C GLU A 162 -4.55 -2.67 30.73
N GLU A 163 -5.00 -2.47 29.49
CA GLU A 163 -6.31 -2.94 29.02
C GLU A 163 -6.31 -4.42 28.59
N ASN A 164 -5.15 -5.10 28.66
CA ASN A 164 -4.93 -6.44 28.10
C ASN A 164 -5.46 -6.57 26.65
N PHE A 165 -5.22 -5.52 25.86
CA PHE A 165 -5.80 -5.37 24.52
C PHE A 165 -5.10 -6.25 23.49
N LEU A 166 -3.76 -6.29 23.56
CA LEU A 166 -2.86 -6.99 22.66
C LEU A 166 -1.66 -7.52 23.47
N GLN A 167 -1.22 -8.71 23.09
CA GLN A 167 0.00 -9.33 23.61
C GLN A 167 1.02 -9.49 22.48
N ILE A 168 2.24 -8.99 22.69
CA ILE A 168 3.34 -9.08 21.72
C ILE A 168 4.27 -10.21 22.13
N MET A 169 4.64 -11.05 21.18
CA MET A 169 5.55 -12.17 21.37
C MET A 169 6.68 -12.09 20.37
N TYR A 170 7.91 -12.31 20.83
CA TYR A 170 9.09 -12.44 19.98
C TYR A 170 9.53 -13.90 20.01
N ILE A 171 9.76 -14.45 18.82
CA ILE A 171 10.38 -15.77 18.64
C ILE A 171 11.75 -15.50 18.01
N ASP A 172 12.81 -15.74 18.77
CA ASP A 172 14.22 -15.61 18.36
C ASP A 172 15.05 -16.73 19.03
N GLU A 173 16.15 -17.17 18.40
CA GLU A 173 17.07 -18.21 18.85
C GLU A 173 17.66 -17.95 20.25
N GLN A 174 17.77 -16.69 20.68
CA GLN A 174 18.48 -16.29 21.91
C GLN A 174 17.58 -15.82 23.07
N GLN A 175 16.29 -15.65 22.86
CA GLN A 175 15.35 -15.33 23.92
C GLN A 175 14.30 -16.42 24.01
N ASN A 176 14.39 -17.26 25.04
CA ASN A 176 13.19 -17.88 25.60
C ASN A 176 12.20 -16.74 25.78
N ALA A 177 11.12 -16.72 24.97
CA ALA A 177 10.05 -15.75 25.06
C ALA A 177 9.84 -15.41 26.53
N SER A 178 10.03 -14.15 26.92
CA SER A 178 9.98 -13.71 28.32
C SER A 178 8.70 -14.27 28.96
N ALA A 179 8.87 -15.41 29.64
CA ALA A 179 7.77 -16.33 29.91
C ALA A 179 6.85 -15.80 31.01
N ASP A 180 7.30 -14.75 31.68
CA ASP A 180 6.77 -14.25 32.95
C ASP A 180 5.59 -13.28 32.79
N ALA A 181 5.20 -12.88 31.57
CA ALA A 181 4.11 -11.92 31.35
C ALA A 181 3.00 -12.39 30.37
N LEU A 182 3.02 -13.66 29.94
CA LEU A 182 2.04 -14.13 28.95
C LEU A 182 0.69 -14.45 29.62
N THR A 183 -0.36 -13.69 29.30
CA THR A 183 -1.70 -13.95 29.86
C THR A 183 -2.51 -14.88 28.96
N ASP A 184 -3.09 -15.94 29.54
CA ASP A 184 -4.00 -16.84 28.80
C ASP A 184 -5.30 -16.16 28.33
N LYS A 185 -5.56 -14.94 28.85
CA LYS A 185 -6.74 -14.14 28.55
C LYS A 185 -6.59 -13.26 27.31
N ALA A 186 -5.41 -13.16 26.72
CA ALA A 186 -5.18 -12.31 25.57
C ALA A 186 -6.06 -12.73 24.38
N ARG A 187 -6.75 -11.74 23.80
CA ARG A 187 -7.62 -11.92 22.63
C ARG A 187 -6.92 -11.59 21.32
N ARG A 188 -5.79 -10.88 21.38
CA ARG A 188 -4.98 -10.49 20.23
C ARG A 188 -3.53 -10.79 20.53
N VAL A 189 -2.88 -11.46 19.59
CA VAL A 189 -1.47 -11.79 19.68
C VAL A 189 -0.80 -11.34 18.40
N THR A 190 0.29 -10.59 18.54
CA THR A 190 1.23 -10.34 17.44
C THR A 190 2.49 -11.11 17.71
N MET A 191 2.92 -11.92 16.76
CA MET A 191 4.14 -12.71 16.84
C MET A 191 5.17 -12.15 15.85
N TYR A 192 6.27 -11.65 16.39
CA TYR A 192 7.47 -11.33 15.65
C TYR A 192 8.26 -12.62 15.50
N VAL A 193 8.42 -13.09 14.26
CA VAL A 193 9.06 -14.36 13.96
C VAL A 193 10.20 -14.12 12.98
N GLY A 194 11.39 -14.56 13.36
CA GLY A 194 12.59 -14.53 12.52
C GLY A 194 12.67 -15.76 11.63
N LYS A 195 13.77 -16.52 11.78
CA LYS A 195 14.08 -17.71 10.97
C LYS A 195 13.38 -18.98 11.47
N GLU A 196 12.59 -18.88 12.52
CA GLU A 196 12.01 -20.04 13.18
C GLU A 196 10.89 -20.66 12.36
N ASP A 197 10.86 -21.99 12.43
CA ASP A 197 9.85 -22.81 11.78
C ASP A 197 8.46 -22.63 12.42
N GLY A 198 7.43 -23.04 11.70
CA GLY A 198 6.08 -23.02 12.24
C GLY A 198 5.86 -23.90 13.47
N GLN A 199 6.74 -24.86 13.74
CA GLN A 199 6.67 -25.69 14.94
C GLN A 199 7.02 -24.90 16.20
N SER A 200 7.99 -23.99 16.11
CA SER A 200 8.37 -23.06 17.17
C SER A 200 7.24 -22.09 17.51
N VAL A 201 6.50 -21.64 16.49
CA VAL A 201 5.25 -20.87 16.65
C VAL A 201 4.22 -21.68 17.45
N LEU A 202 3.95 -22.93 17.06
CA LEU A 202 2.99 -23.79 17.75
C LEU A 202 3.38 -24.07 19.20
N LYS A 203 4.68 -24.29 19.47
CA LYS A 203 5.20 -24.50 20.82
C LYS A 203 4.93 -23.29 21.71
N SER A 204 5.19 -22.08 21.19
CA SER A 204 4.96 -20.82 21.90
C SER A 204 3.48 -20.57 22.21
N LEU A 205 2.59 -21.08 21.36
CA LEU A 205 1.14 -21.01 21.55
C LEU A 205 0.59 -22.19 22.38
N SER A 206 1.41 -23.19 22.73
CA SER A 206 0.95 -24.43 23.37
C SER A 206 0.35 -24.18 24.76
N GLY A 207 -0.77 -24.83 25.08
CA GLY A 207 -1.49 -24.66 26.35
C GLY A 207 -2.18 -23.30 26.60
N LYS A 208 -1.89 -22.25 25.81
CA LYS A 208 -2.38 -20.88 26.01
C LYS A 208 -3.46 -20.40 25.02
N PHE A 209 -4.00 -19.20 25.25
CA PHE A 209 -4.83 -18.42 24.32
C PHE A 209 -6.15 -19.08 23.86
N SER A 210 -6.90 -19.68 24.78
CA SER A 210 -8.19 -20.33 24.46
C SER A 210 -9.24 -19.38 23.86
N SER A 211 -9.10 -18.07 24.11
CA SER A 211 -10.02 -17.01 23.66
C SER A 211 -9.45 -16.15 22.53
N LEU A 212 -8.42 -16.63 21.82
CA LEU A 212 -7.74 -15.88 20.75
C LEU A 212 -8.70 -15.52 19.61
N ARG A 213 -8.68 -14.24 19.22
CA ARG A 213 -9.50 -13.68 18.13
C ARG A 213 -8.67 -13.03 17.04
N SER A 214 -7.49 -12.50 17.36
CA SER A 214 -6.57 -11.97 16.36
C SER A 214 -5.21 -12.62 16.53
N LEU A 215 -4.68 -13.14 15.43
CA LEU A 215 -3.32 -13.64 15.36
C LEU A 215 -2.64 -13.04 14.13
N MET A 216 -1.63 -12.22 14.38
CA MET A 216 -0.86 -11.53 13.37
C MET A 216 0.61 -11.95 13.45
N PHE A 217 1.22 -12.19 12.30
CA PHE A 217 2.64 -12.50 12.18
C PHE A 217 3.38 -11.36 11.52
N ILE A 218 4.53 -11.00 12.07
CA ILE A 218 5.45 -10.01 11.52
C ILE A 218 6.80 -10.68 11.32
N SER A 219 7.27 -10.71 10.07
CA SER A 219 8.59 -11.24 9.74
C SER A 219 9.66 -10.27 10.21
N THR A 220 10.62 -10.74 11.00
CA THR A 220 11.81 -9.95 11.39
C THR A 220 13.02 -10.27 10.53
N SER A 221 13.01 -11.38 9.79
CA SER A 221 14.07 -11.74 8.84
C SER A 221 13.77 -11.23 7.42
N THR A 222 14.82 -10.75 6.75
CA THR A 222 14.83 -10.33 5.34
C THR A 222 15.43 -11.39 4.41
N GLU A 223 16.04 -12.42 4.97
CA GLU A 223 16.72 -13.49 4.23
C GLU A 223 15.72 -14.48 3.61
N GLN A 224 15.97 -14.83 2.35
CA GLN A 224 15.15 -15.75 1.57
C GLN A 224 15.71 -17.16 1.75
N ASP A 225 15.38 -17.83 2.85
CA ASP A 225 15.78 -19.23 3.00
C ASP A 225 15.09 -20.12 1.94
N GLU A 226 15.89 -21.01 1.35
CA GLU A 226 15.46 -21.99 0.36
C GLU A 226 14.62 -23.12 0.98
N ASP A 227 14.64 -23.25 2.32
CA ASP A 227 13.92 -24.29 3.04
C ASP A 227 12.40 -24.13 2.93
N GLU A 228 11.73 -25.27 2.86
CA GLU A 228 10.29 -25.40 2.65
C GLU A 228 9.61 -25.61 4.01
N ASP A 229 8.93 -24.57 4.54
CA ASP A 229 8.08 -24.75 5.72
C ASP A 229 6.73 -25.32 5.30
N SER A 230 6.41 -26.50 5.81
CA SER A 230 5.16 -27.21 5.50
C SER A 230 3.97 -26.49 6.13
N CYS A 231 2.85 -26.40 5.40
CA CYS A 231 1.59 -25.88 5.92
C CYS A 231 0.95 -26.75 7.05
N GLU A 232 1.60 -27.83 7.52
CA GLU A 232 1.11 -28.70 8.61
C GLU A 232 0.90 -27.95 9.93
N TRP A 233 1.75 -26.98 10.24
CA TRP A 233 1.57 -26.22 11.48
C TRP A 233 0.36 -25.29 11.41
N ILE A 234 0.08 -24.71 10.23
CA ILE A 234 -1.13 -23.90 9.98
C ILE A 234 -2.37 -24.78 10.11
N ARG A 235 -2.32 -26.02 9.63
CA ARG A 235 -3.39 -27.01 9.82
C ARG A 235 -3.69 -27.22 11.31
N THR A 236 -2.66 -27.40 12.14
CA THR A 236 -2.81 -27.54 13.60
C THR A 236 -3.37 -26.27 14.23
N LEU A 237 -2.89 -25.09 13.82
CA LEU A 237 -3.39 -23.79 14.26
C LEU A 237 -4.90 -23.62 13.98
N CYS A 238 -5.32 -23.88 12.74
CA CYS A 238 -6.72 -23.78 12.30
C CYS A 238 -7.65 -24.78 13.02
N ARG A 239 -7.15 -25.94 13.45
CA ARG A 239 -7.93 -26.89 14.27
C ARG A 239 -8.15 -26.39 15.70
N ARG A 240 -7.19 -25.65 16.24
CA ARG A 240 -7.18 -25.21 17.63
C ARG A 240 -7.95 -23.91 17.85
N PHE A 241 -7.61 -22.85 17.12
CA PHE A 241 -8.09 -21.48 17.43
C PHE A 241 -9.37 -21.13 16.69
N LYS A 242 -10.46 -21.83 17.00
CA LYS A 242 -11.75 -21.71 16.30
C LYS A 242 -12.45 -20.35 16.46
N LEU A 243 -12.03 -19.53 17.44
CA LEU A 243 -12.59 -18.20 17.72
C LEU A 243 -11.89 -17.06 16.95
N LEU A 244 -10.90 -17.39 16.10
CA LEU A 244 -10.20 -16.40 15.29
C LEU A 244 -11.16 -15.63 14.38
N ARG A 245 -10.96 -14.31 14.38
CA ARG A 245 -11.55 -13.31 13.50
C ARG A 245 -10.50 -12.73 12.54
N VAL A 246 -9.27 -12.58 12.99
CA VAL A 246 -8.14 -12.12 12.17
C VAL A 246 -7.06 -13.19 12.16
N LEU A 247 -6.64 -13.58 10.96
CA LEU A 247 -5.47 -14.43 10.75
C LEU A 247 -4.61 -13.82 9.65
N ASP A 248 -3.42 -13.41 10.01
CA ASP A 248 -2.61 -12.55 9.16
C ASP A 248 -1.16 -13.01 9.06
N PHE A 249 -0.79 -13.46 7.86
CA PHE A 249 0.54 -13.99 7.54
C PHE A 249 1.38 -13.02 6.70
N GLU A 250 1.08 -11.72 6.72
CA GLU A 250 1.73 -10.74 5.85
C GLU A 250 3.26 -10.85 5.89
N GLY A 251 3.87 -11.00 4.71
CA GLY A 251 5.32 -11.01 4.54
C GLY A 251 6.02 -12.33 4.93
N ARG A 252 5.30 -13.36 5.40
CA ARG A 252 5.90 -14.68 5.68
C ARG A 252 6.18 -15.46 4.40
N VAL A 253 7.28 -15.14 3.72
CA VAL A 253 7.72 -15.78 2.46
C VAL A 253 8.02 -17.27 2.59
N VAL A 254 8.29 -17.74 3.81
CA VAL A 254 8.52 -19.17 4.14
C VAL A 254 7.27 -20.03 3.98
N LEU A 255 6.07 -19.42 3.99
CA LEU A 255 4.82 -20.15 3.80
C LEU A 255 4.57 -20.42 2.31
N LYS A 256 4.71 -21.70 1.92
CA LYS A 256 4.58 -22.16 0.53
C LYS A 256 3.58 -23.33 0.41
N GLY A 257 3.10 -23.58 -0.81
CA GLY A 257 2.25 -24.73 -1.13
C GLY A 257 0.75 -24.50 -0.94
N THR A 258 -0.01 -25.58 -0.76
CA THR A 258 -1.47 -25.57 -0.63
C THR A 258 -1.91 -25.16 0.76
N PHE A 259 -2.77 -24.14 0.85
CA PHE A 259 -3.28 -23.68 2.13
C PHE A 259 -4.24 -24.72 2.75
N PRO A 260 -4.16 -25.01 4.08
CA PRO A 260 -4.89 -26.15 4.66
C PRO A 260 -6.41 -26.02 4.59
N SER A 261 -7.08 -27.11 4.21
CA SER A 261 -8.54 -27.18 4.17
C SER A 261 -9.22 -26.91 5.53
N GLU A 262 -8.49 -27.11 6.62
CA GLU A 262 -8.90 -26.82 7.99
C GLU A 262 -9.18 -25.35 8.25
N VAL A 263 -8.77 -24.43 7.36
CA VAL A 263 -9.20 -23.02 7.42
C VAL A 263 -10.71 -22.91 7.51
N GLY A 264 -11.46 -23.81 6.85
CA GLY A 264 -12.93 -23.85 6.90
C GLY A 264 -13.52 -24.12 8.29
N ASN A 265 -12.70 -24.46 9.30
CA ASN A 265 -13.11 -24.58 10.70
C ASN A 265 -13.22 -23.22 11.42
N LEU A 266 -12.58 -22.18 10.89
CA LEU A 266 -12.52 -20.84 11.46
C LEU A 266 -13.77 -20.02 11.09
N ILE A 267 -14.96 -20.50 11.45
CA ILE A 267 -16.25 -19.93 11.00
C ILE A 267 -16.49 -18.46 11.43
N TYR A 268 -15.74 -17.98 12.41
CA TYR A 268 -15.77 -16.58 12.87
C TYR A 268 -14.74 -15.69 12.18
N LEU A 269 -13.91 -16.25 11.28
CA LEU A 269 -12.88 -15.50 10.59
C LEU A 269 -13.51 -14.41 9.73
N ARG A 270 -13.02 -13.19 9.91
CA ARG A 270 -13.45 -11.95 9.23
C ARG A 270 -12.35 -11.40 8.33
N TYR A 271 -11.09 -11.64 8.65
CA TYR A 271 -9.95 -11.23 7.83
C TYR A 271 -8.93 -12.35 7.71
N LEU A 272 -8.61 -12.73 6.46
CA LEU A 272 -7.52 -13.62 6.11
C LEU A 272 -6.53 -12.88 5.21
N CYS A 273 -5.27 -12.80 5.63
CA CYS A 273 -4.21 -12.16 4.86
C CYS A 273 -3.11 -13.16 4.48
N LEU A 274 -2.89 -13.31 3.18
CA LEU A 274 -1.82 -14.11 2.58
C LEU A 274 -0.80 -13.23 1.82
N LYS A 275 -0.87 -11.90 2.00
CA LYS A 275 -0.01 -10.94 1.32
C LYS A 275 1.47 -11.26 1.55
N GLY A 276 2.26 -11.32 0.48
CA GLY A 276 3.69 -11.59 0.59
C GLY A 276 4.08 -13.04 0.94
N THR A 277 3.12 -13.96 1.12
CA THR A 277 3.40 -15.40 1.22
C THR A 277 3.67 -16.01 -0.16
N ARG A 278 4.05 -17.28 -0.22
CA ARG A 278 4.24 -18.06 -1.46
C ARG A 278 3.23 -19.21 -1.56
N ILE A 279 2.03 -19.03 -1.01
CA ILE A 279 0.92 -19.99 -1.12
C ILE A 279 0.48 -20.11 -2.59
N THR A 280 0.38 -21.35 -3.07
CA THR A 280 0.09 -21.66 -4.47
C THR A 280 -1.34 -22.13 -4.73
N GLU A 281 -2.10 -22.45 -3.69
CA GLU A 281 -3.47 -22.96 -3.83
C GLU A 281 -4.31 -22.61 -2.60
N LEU A 282 -5.54 -22.13 -2.85
CA LEU A 282 -6.53 -21.84 -1.82
C LEU A 282 -7.55 -23.00 -1.75
N PRO A 283 -7.85 -23.58 -0.58
CA PRO A 283 -8.73 -24.74 -0.51
C PRO A 283 -10.21 -24.37 -0.72
N SER A 284 -10.97 -25.24 -1.38
CA SER A 284 -12.42 -25.07 -1.57
C SER A 284 -13.24 -24.97 -0.27
N SER A 285 -12.67 -25.40 0.87
CA SER A 285 -13.29 -25.25 2.19
C SER A 285 -13.46 -23.80 2.63
N ILE A 286 -12.79 -22.83 1.97
CA ILE A 286 -12.96 -21.39 2.19
C ILE A 286 -14.44 -20.97 2.10
N ARG A 287 -15.26 -21.68 1.31
CA ARG A 287 -16.71 -21.47 1.20
C ARG A 287 -17.48 -21.55 2.52
N LYS A 288 -16.90 -22.19 3.54
CA LYS A 288 -17.49 -22.32 4.89
C LYS A 288 -17.37 -21.03 5.71
N LEU A 289 -16.51 -20.10 5.31
CA LEU A 289 -16.23 -18.87 6.06
C LEU A 289 -17.28 -17.79 5.78
N LYS A 290 -18.50 -17.98 6.31
CA LYS A 290 -19.62 -17.07 6.09
C LYS A 290 -19.44 -15.69 6.75
N SER A 291 -18.54 -15.58 7.72
CA SER A 291 -18.22 -14.31 8.40
C SER A 291 -17.08 -13.53 7.74
N LEU A 292 -16.46 -14.06 6.68
CA LEU A 292 -15.25 -13.47 6.08
C LEU A 292 -15.60 -12.19 5.33
N LEU A 293 -15.08 -11.06 5.79
CA LEU A 293 -15.29 -9.73 5.21
C LEU A 293 -14.12 -9.31 4.30
N LEU A 294 -12.89 -9.71 4.66
CA LEU A 294 -11.67 -9.28 3.99
C LEU A 294 -10.82 -10.49 3.61
N LEU A 295 -10.45 -10.57 2.34
CA LEU A 295 -9.56 -11.61 1.83
C LEU A 295 -8.45 -10.97 1.02
N ASP A 296 -7.22 -11.10 1.51
CA ASP A 296 -6.03 -10.58 0.84
C ASP A 296 -5.18 -11.73 0.27
N LEU A 297 -5.22 -11.87 -1.06
CA LEU A 297 -4.53 -12.89 -1.83
C LEU A 297 -3.27 -12.34 -2.52
N ARG A 298 -2.69 -11.22 -2.07
CA ARG A 298 -1.49 -10.61 -2.66
C ARG A 298 -0.20 -11.42 -2.41
N VAL A 299 -0.21 -12.71 -2.75
CA VAL A 299 0.96 -13.60 -2.69
C VAL A 299 2.08 -13.08 -3.60
N SER A 300 3.31 -13.46 -3.30
CA SER A 300 4.52 -12.95 -3.95
C SER A 300 5.27 -14.03 -4.70
N ARG A 301 5.67 -13.75 -5.96
CA ARG A 301 6.48 -14.65 -6.80
C ARG A 301 5.88 -16.05 -7.01
N VAL A 302 4.55 -16.18 -6.92
CA VAL A 302 3.80 -17.41 -7.20
C VAL A 302 2.45 -17.10 -7.83
N ILE A 303 1.94 -18.05 -8.61
CA ILE A 303 0.57 -18.04 -9.10
C ILE A 303 -0.29 -18.83 -8.10
N ILE A 304 -1.31 -18.18 -7.55
CA ILE A 304 -2.27 -18.87 -6.67
C ILE A 304 -3.44 -19.45 -7.47
N LYS A 305 -3.70 -20.75 -7.28
CA LYS A 305 -4.90 -21.41 -7.78
C LYS A 305 -6.08 -21.12 -6.84
N LEU A 306 -7.17 -20.64 -7.40
CA LEU A 306 -8.38 -20.24 -6.69
C LEU A 306 -9.54 -21.18 -7.02
N PRO A 307 -10.27 -21.68 -6.02
CA PRO A 307 -11.49 -22.42 -6.22
C PRO A 307 -12.59 -21.44 -6.62
N ASN A 308 -13.46 -21.82 -7.56
CA ASN A 308 -14.59 -20.99 -8.00
C ASN A 308 -15.77 -21.00 -7.00
N VAL A 309 -15.46 -20.77 -5.72
CA VAL A 309 -16.40 -20.76 -4.58
C VAL A 309 -16.40 -19.44 -3.82
N LEU A 310 -15.61 -18.45 -4.28
CA LEU A 310 -15.53 -17.13 -3.64
C LEU A 310 -16.86 -16.36 -3.68
N SER A 311 -17.77 -16.69 -4.60
CA SER A 311 -19.15 -16.14 -4.59
C SER A 311 -20.00 -16.70 -3.45
N GLU A 312 -19.61 -17.78 -2.77
CA GLU A 312 -20.38 -18.38 -1.68
C GLU A 312 -20.10 -17.75 -0.30
N ILE A 313 -19.15 -16.82 -0.21
CA ILE A 313 -18.78 -16.10 1.02
C ILE A 313 -19.30 -14.65 0.98
N SER A 314 -19.19 -13.91 2.08
CA SER A 314 -19.76 -12.56 2.23
C SER A 314 -18.66 -11.49 2.34
N LEU A 315 -17.91 -11.29 1.27
CA LEU A 315 -16.78 -10.35 1.24
C LEU A 315 -17.22 -8.89 1.07
N CYS A 316 -16.55 -8.01 1.80
CA CYS A 316 -16.54 -6.57 1.59
C CYS A 316 -15.34 -6.16 0.73
N TRP A 317 -14.13 -6.64 1.05
CA TRP A 317 -12.89 -6.27 0.36
C TRP A 317 -12.12 -7.51 -0.12
N LEU A 318 -11.69 -7.48 -1.38
CA LEU A 318 -10.96 -8.59 -2.02
C LEU A 318 -9.73 -8.06 -2.76
N TYR A 319 -8.57 -8.58 -2.42
CA TYR A 319 -7.30 -8.20 -3.04
C TYR A 319 -6.72 -9.38 -3.78
N PHE A 320 -6.48 -9.22 -5.09
CA PHE A 320 -5.82 -10.21 -5.91
C PHE A 320 -4.31 -9.96 -5.98
N PRO A 321 -3.50 -10.99 -6.30
CA PRO A 321 -2.09 -10.81 -6.60
C PRO A 321 -1.89 -9.76 -7.71
N VAL A 322 -0.95 -8.85 -7.48
CA VAL A 322 -0.53 -7.88 -8.50
C VAL A 322 0.03 -8.65 -9.68
N ARG A 323 -0.57 -8.45 -10.86
CA ARG A 323 -0.06 -9.01 -12.11
C ARG A 323 0.83 -7.97 -12.77
N ILE A 324 2.12 -8.26 -12.89
CA ILE A 324 3.05 -7.41 -13.65
C ILE A 324 2.79 -7.66 -15.15
N LEU A 325 2.64 -6.58 -15.92
CA LEU A 325 2.28 -6.64 -17.34
C LEU A 325 3.46 -7.02 -18.27
N SER A 326 4.71 -6.88 -17.80
CA SER A 326 5.91 -7.27 -18.56
C SER A 326 6.03 -8.78 -18.76
N GLN A 327 6.09 -9.26 -20.01
CA GLN A 327 6.36 -10.69 -20.29
C GLN A 327 7.80 -11.12 -19.97
N GLU A 328 8.75 -10.18 -19.93
CA GLU A 328 10.19 -10.46 -19.82
C GLU A 328 10.66 -10.61 -18.35
N TYR A 329 9.88 -10.12 -17.40
CA TYR A 329 10.11 -10.31 -15.97
C TYR A 329 8.94 -11.09 -15.37
N ASP A 330 9.17 -12.39 -15.18
CA ASP A 330 8.42 -13.27 -14.28
C ASP A 330 6.87 -13.24 -14.44
N ASN A 331 6.35 -14.02 -15.40
CA ASN A 331 4.95 -14.49 -15.41
C ASN A 331 4.61 -15.39 -14.19
N THR A 332 5.41 -15.35 -13.13
CA THR A 332 5.31 -16.20 -11.94
C THR A 332 4.33 -15.65 -10.91
N GLN A 333 3.76 -14.45 -11.10
CA GLN A 333 2.83 -13.84 -10.14
C GLN A 333 1.45 -13.57 -10.75
N GLY A 334 0.40 -13.98 -10.05
CA GLY A 334 -0.97 -13.84 -10.49
C GLY A 334 -1.88 -14.88 -9.85
N TYR A 335 -3.06 -15.09 -10.42
CA TYR A 335 -3.97 -16.15 -9.99
C TYR A 335 -4.55 -16.91 -11.18
N GLU A 336 -4.94 -18.16 -10.96
CA GLU A 336 -5.67 -19.00 -11.91
C GLU A 336 -6.88 -19.61 -11.23
N ILE A 337 -7.91 -19.94 -12.00
CA ILE A 337 -9.08 -20.64 -11.47
C ILE A 337 -8.85 -22.14 -11.66
N GLU A 338 -9.05 -22.94 -10.62
CA GLU A 338 -8.70 -24.38 -10.57
C GLU A 338 -9.26 -25.17 -11.77
N ASP A 339 -10.47 -24.84 -12.21
CA ASP A 339 -11.19 -25.50 -13.31
C ASP A 339 -10.96 -24.84 -14.68
N GLY A 340 -10.10 -23.82 -14.76
CA GLY A 340 -9.83 -23.04 -15.97
C GLY A 340 -10.97 -22.12 -16.41
N SER A 341 -12.05 -22.03 -15.62
CA SER A 341 -13.18 -21.16 -15.92
C SER A 341 -12.90 -19.69 -15.57
N GLN A 342 -13.87 -18.81 -15.87
CA GLN A 342 -13.84 -17.45 -15.36
C GLN A 342 -14.30 -17.42 -13.89
N LEU A 343 -13.67 -16.55 -13.10
CA LEU A 343 -14.08 -16.31 -11.72
C LEU A 343 -15.47 -15.67 -11.66
N ILE A 344 -16.37 -16.27 -10.90
CA ILE A 344 -17.75 -15.79 -10.74
C ILE A 344 -17.89 -15.12 -9.37
N LEU A 345 -18.39 -13.87 -9.35
CA LEU A 345 -18.54 -13.06 -8.13
C LEU A 345 -19.97 -12.51 -7.91
N ASN A 346 -20.97 -13.04 -8.64
CA ASN A 346 -22.36 -12.54 -8.70
C ASN A 346 -23.16 -12.53 -7.38
N LYS A 347 -22.68 -13.18 -6.32
CA LYS A 347 -23.38 -13.26 -5.02
C LYS A 347 -22.78 -12.33 -3.96
N LEU A 348 -21.72 -11.59 -4.28
CA LEU A 348 -21.03 -10.69 -3.35
C LEU A 348 -21.69 -9.31 -3.28
N SER A 349 -22.88 -9.22 -2.68
CA SER A 349 -23.65 -7.96 -2.67
C SER A 349 -23.03 -6.82 -1.85
N HIS A 350 -22.19 -7.16 -0.87
CA HIS A 350 -21.54 -6.22 0.03
C HIS A 350 -20.10 -5.85 -0.40
N LEU A 351 -19.68 -6.30 -1.59
CA LEU A 351 -18.34 -6.03 -2.11
C LEU A 351 -18.19 -4.54 -2.44
N GLU A 352 -17.38 -3.83 -1.65
CA GLU A 352 -17.12 -2.39 -1.80
C GLU A 352 -15.79 -2.14 -2.52
N ARG A 353 -14.80 -3.01 -2.33
CA ARG A 353 -13.45 -2.89 -2.88
C ARG A 353 -12.98 -4.17 -3.53
N VAL A 354 -12.48 -4.05 -4.75
CA VAL A 354 -11.73 -5.10 -5.44
C VAL A 354 -10.42 -4.50 -5.95
N SER A 355 -9.30 -5.13 -5.61
CA SER A 355 -7.98 -4.66 -6.04
C SER A 355 -7.28 -5.69 -6.92
N GLU A 356 -6.63 -5.20 -7.98
CA GLU A 356 -5.80 -5.96 -8.92
C GLU A 356 -6.51 -7.13 -9.62
N VAL A 357 -7.82 -7.02 -9.86
CA VAL A 357 -8.56 -8.08 -10.57
C VAL A 357 -8.18 -8.14 -12.04
N ASP A 358 -8.01 -9.35 -12.57
CA ASP A 358 -7.75 -9.56 -14.00
C ASP A 358 -9.07 -9.70 -14.77
N LEU A 359 -9.38 -8.70 -15.59
CA LEU A 359 -10.61 -8.65 -16.39
C LEU A 359 -10.67 -9.71 -17.48
N ASP A 360 -9.54 -10.33 -17.82
CA ASP A 360 -9.52 -11.45 -18.76
C ASP A 360 -9.93 -12.77 -18.09
N LYS A 361 -9.76 -12.87 -16.76
CA LYS A 361 -10.01 -14.07 -15.93
C LYS A 361 -11.31 -14.02 -15.12
N VAL A 362 -11.94 -12.86 -14.96
CA VAL A 362 -13.23 -12.71 -14.24
C VAL A 362 -14.41 -12.66 -15.21
N ASP A 363 -15.58 -13.13 -14.79
CA ASP A 363 -16.81 -12.82 -15.48
C ASP A 363 -17.27 -11.40 -15.12
N VAL A 364 -17.02 -10.44 -16.02
CA VAL A 364 -17.30 -9.00 -15.84
C VAL A 364 -18.76 -8.73 -15.50
N LYS A 365 -19.68 -9.51 -16.07
CA LYS A 365 -21.12 -9.39 -15.80
C LYS A 365 -21.41 -9.71 -14.34
N SER A 366 -20.92 -10.85 -13.84
CA SER A 366 -21.05 -11.23 -12.42
C SER A 366 -20.48 -10.20 -11.46
N LEU A 367 -19.41 -9.51 -11.85
CA LEU A 367 -18.75 -8.52 -11.01
C LEU A 367 -19.59 -7.24 -10.86
N LEU A 368 -20.40 -6.85 -11.86
CA LEU A 368 -21.15 -5.59 -11.84
C LEU A 368 -22.62 -5.71 -11.46
N GLU A 369 -23.25 -6.86 -11.68
CA GLU A 369 -24.72 -6.98 -11.57
C GLU A 369 -25.28 -6.74 -10.16
N ARG A 370 -24.49 -6.98 -9.11
CA ARG A 370 -25.00 -7.01 -7.73
C ARG A 370 -24.10 -6.38 -6.69
N THR A 371 -23.01 -5.73 -7.10
CA THR A 371 -22.01 -5.19 -6.17
C THR A 371 -22.28 -3.73 -5.84
N SER A 372 -22.03 -3.35 -4.58
CA SER A 372 -22.00 -1.95 -4.13
C SER A 372 -20.60 -1.36 -4.27
N MET A 373 -19.83 -1.83 -5.26
CA MET A 373 -18.42 -1.50 -5.43
C MET A 373 -18.22 -0.01 -5.67
N ARG A 374 -17.30 0.56 -4.88
CA ARG A 374 -16.87 1.95 -4.96
C ARG A 374 -15.43 2.07 -5.44
N ASN A 375 -14.61 1.07 -5.16
CA ASN A 375 -13.17 1.07 -5.42
C ASN A 375 -12.80 -0.16 -6.24
N LEU A 376 -12.27 0.06 -7.44
CA LEU A 376 -11.85 -1.01 -8.34
C LEU A 376 -10.45 -0.71 -8.87
N SER A 377 -9.50 -1.61 -8.61
CA SER A 377 -8.25 -1.70 -9.38
C SER A 377 -8.31 -2.94 -10.25
N ALA A 378 -8.08 -2.79 -11.55
CA ALA A 378 -8.21 -3.88 -12.50
C ALA A 378 -7.13 -3.85 -13.59
N THR A 379 -6.75 -5.04 -14.05
CA THR A 379 -5.84 -5.25 -15.18
C THR A 379 -6.62 -5.81 -16.37
N CYS A 380 -6.36 -5.34 -17.58
CA CYS A 380 -6.97 -5.87 -18.80
C CYS A 380 -5.96 -5.92 -19.94
N ARG A 381 -5.76 -7.10 -20.55
CA ARG A 381 -4.79 -7.28 -21.65
C ARG A 381 -5.45 -7.57 -22.99
N GLN A 382 -6.54 -8.34 -23.01
CA GLN A 382 -7.08 -8.88 -24.25
C GLN A 382 -8.49 -8.38 -24.57
N LYS A 383 -9.39 -8.39 -23.59
CA LYS A 383 -10.82 -8.17 -23.83
C LYS A 383 -11.20 -6.70 -23.66
N LYS A 384 -11.03 -5.88 -24.72
CA LYS A 384 -11.40 -4.45 -24.68
C LYS A 384 -12.87 -4.21 -24.27
N GLU A 385 -13.78 -5.13 -24.61
CA GLU A 385 -15.20 -5.02 -24.23
C GLU A 385 -15.40 -5.12 -22.71
N SER A 386 -14.48 -5.77 -21.99
CA SER A 386 -14.51 -5.88 -20.53
C SER A 386 -14.35 -4.53 -19.82
N LEU A 387 -13.74 -3.53 -20.47
CA LEU A 387 -13.50 -2.21 -19.87
C LEU A 387 -14.77 -1.33 -19.85
N VAL A 388 -15.61 -1.46 -20.89
CA VAL A 388 -16.74 -0.56 -21.16
C VAL A 388 -17.71 -0.44 -19.97
N PRO A 389 -18.10 -1.54 -19.30
CA PRO A 389 -19.03 -1.46 -18.18
C PRO A 389 -18.49 -0.66 -16.99
N PHE A 390 -17.19 -0.74 -16.70
CA PHE A 390 -16.57 -0.06 -15.57
C PHE A 390 -16.38 1.44 -15.85
N LEU A 391 -15.97 1.80 -17.06
CA LEU A 391 -15.80 3.20 -17.48
C LEU A 391 -17.11 3.99 -17.45
N LYS A 392 -18.24 3.31 -17.65
CA LYS A 392 -19.60 3.88 -17.62
C LYS A 392 -20.28 3.78 -16.24
N SER A 393 -19.65 3.11 -15.27
CA SER A 393 -20.29 2.87 -13.98
C SER A 393 -20.45 4.16 -13.18
N SER A 394 -21.64 4.36 -12.60
CA SER A 394 -21.95 5.46 -11.70
C SER A 394 -21.72 5.15 -10.22
N THR A 395 -21.53 3.87 -9.87
CA THR A 395 -21.32 3.42 -8.48
C THR A 395 -19.86 3.50 -8.07
N ILE A 396 -18.95 3.24 -9.02
CA ILE A 396 -17.51 3.28 -8.80
C ILE A 396 -17.08 4.74 -8.66
N LYS A 397 -16.44 5.07 -7.54
CA LYS A 397 -15.88 6.40 -7.27
C LYS A 397 -14.40 6.49 -7.63
N HIS A 398 -13.70 5.37 -7.45
CA HIS A 398 -12.26 5.26 -7.62
C HIS A 398 -11.95 4.06 -8.51
N LEU A 399 -11.64 4.34 -9.77
CA LEU A 399 -11.23 3.35 -10.75
C LEU A 399 -9.74 3.50 -11.04
N SER A 400 -9.00 2.41 -10.89
CA SER A 400 -7.61 2.24 -11.27
C SER A 400 -7.52 1.17 -12.35
N LEU A 401 -6.89 1.49 -13.47
CA LEU A 401 -6.78 0.58 -14.60
C LEU A 401 -5.33 0.39 -15.03
N LYS A 402 -4.92 -0.87 -15.21
CA LYS A 402 -3.69 -1.26 -15.90
C LYS A 402 -4.08 -1.93 -17.21
N ILE A 403 -3.83 -1.30 -18.33
CA ILE A 403 -4.31 -1.76 -19.63
C ILE A 403 -3.19 -2.00 -20.62
N ASP A 404 -3.36 -3.00 -21.48
CA ASP A 404 -2.48 -3.18 -22.63
C ASP A 404 -2.71 -2.05 -23.66
N ALA A 405 -1.64 -1.45 -24.17
CA ALA A 405 -1.69 -0.34 -25.12
C ALA A 405 -2.44 -0.71 -26.41
N GLY A 406 -2.42 -1.98 -26.83
CA GLY A 406 -3.19 -2.47 -27.98
C GLY A 406 -4.70 -2.35 -27.81
N LEU A 407 -5.19 -2.17 -26.57
CA LEU A 407 -6.62 -1.94 -26.29
C LEU A 407 -7.05 -0.48 -26.53
N LEU A 408 -6.11 0.44 -26.70
CA LEU A 408 -6.35 1.85 -27.02
C LEU A 408 -6.54 2.02 -28.54
N THR A 409 -7.63 1.48 -29.07
CA THR A 409 -7.98 1.62 -30.49
C THR A 409 -9.46 1.97 -30.68
N GLY A 410 -9.73 3.00 -31.47
CA GLY A 410 -11.08 3.36 -31.89
C GLY A 410 -11.96 3.89 -30.75
N ASN A 411 -13.07 3.22 -30.44
CA ASN A 411 -14.08 3.71 -29.49
C ASN A 411 -13.65 3.66 -28.01
N SER A 412 -12.60 2.92 -27.65
CA SER A 412 -12.13 2.81 -26.26
C SER A 412 -11.50 4.10 -25.74
N GLU A 413 -10.80 4.83 -26.61
CA GLU A 413 -10.21 6.16 -26.31
C GLU A 413 -11.29 7.16 -25.86
N MET A 414 -12.41 7.20 -26.58
CA MET A 414 -13.54 8.07 -26.28
C MET A 414 -14.26 7.68 -24.97
N LEU A 415 -14.18 6.42 -24.55
CA LEU A 415 -14.80 5.98 -23.30
C LEU A 415 -13.93 6.30 -22.09
N LEU A 416 -12.60 6.23 -22.22
CA LEU A 416 -11.66 6.63 -21.17
C LEU A 416 -11.84 8.10 -20.81
N SER A 417 -11.90 8.98 -21.81
CA SER A 417 -12.04 10.42 -21.57
C SER A 417 -13.37 10.85 -20.95
N LYS A 418 -14.41 10.03 -21.08
CA LYS A 418 -15.74 10.27 -20.49
C LYS A 418 -15.91 9.68 -19.09
N SER A 419 -14.93 8.94 -18.58
CA SER A 419 -15.06 8.29 -17.27
C SER A 419 -14.82 9.27 -16.12
N SER A 420 -15.87 9.55 -15.34
CA SER A 420 -15.81 10.42 -14.16
C SER A 420 -15.20 9.74 -12.92
N SER A 421 -14.98 8.43 -12.97
CA SER A 421 -14.48 7.62 -11.86
C SER A 421 -13.02 7.20 -12.01
N LEU A 422 -12.44 7.28 -13.22
CA LEU A 422 -11.07 6.91 -13.51
C LEU A 422 -10.07 7.89 -12.88
N ARG A 423 -9.31 7.43 -11.89
CA ARG A 423 -8.33 8.23 -11.15
C ARG A 423 -6.89 7.84 -11.44
N ILE A 424 -6.65 6.55 -11.68
CA ILE A 424 -5.33 6.00 -11.93
C ILE A 424 -5.39 5.23 -13.24
N LEU A 425 -4.46 5.51 -14.14
CA LEU A 425 -4.34 4.80 -15.42
C LEU A 425 -2.88 4.48 -15.68
N HIS A 426 -2.55 3.19 -15.77
CA HIS A 426 -1.27 2.72 -16.28
C HIS A 426 -1.49 2.01 -17.61
N ILE A 427 -0.74 2.41 -18.62
CA ILE A 427 -0.77 1.84 -19.97
C ILE A 427 0.55 1.11 -20.16
N ASP A 428 0.47 -0.19 -20.42
CA ASP A 428 1.63 -1.04 -20.66
C ASP A 428 1.56 -1.60 -22.08
N ALA A 429 2.64 -1.54 -22.84
CA ALA A 429 2.68 -2.13 -24.19
C ALA A 429 3.51 -3.41 -24.27
N GLY A 430 3.66 -4.15 -23.16
CA GLY A 430 4.53 -5.31 -22.90
C GLY A 430 4.42 -6.52 -23.83
N SER A 431 3.92 -6.34 -25.05
CA SER A 431 4.06 -7.25 -26.19
C SER A 431 4.93 -6.63 -27.29
N TRP A 432 5.86 -7.43 -27.81
CA TRP A 432 6.57 -7.12 -29.04
C TRP A 432 5.73 -7.57 -30.27
N PRO A 433 5.67 -6.79 -31.36
CA PRO A 433 6.32 -5.50 -31.57
C PRO A 433 5.67 -4.40 -30.73
N VAL A 434 6.50 -3.54 -30.12
CA VAL A 434 5.99 -2.44 -29.28
C VAL A 434 5.02 -1.62 -30.11
N THR A 435 3.77 -1.57 -29.67
CA THR A 435 2.73 -0.80 -30.34
C THR A 435 3.13 0.67 -30.26
N GLN A 436 3.28 1.31 -31.42
CA GLN A 436 3.49 2.75 -31.48
C GLN A 436 2.21 3.43 -31.01
N LEU A 437 2.32 4.22 -29.94
CA LEU A 437 1.19 4.89 -29.30
C LEU A 437 1.31 6.40 -29.55
N THR A 438 0.28 6.98 -30.15
CA THR A 438 0.14 8.43 -30.26
C THR A 438 -0.90 8.87 -29.25
N ILE A 439 -0.51 9.75 -28.33
CA ILE A 439 -1.39 10.24 -27.28
C ILE A 439 -1.96 11.62 -27.63
N ARG A 440 -3.20 11.88 -27.22
CA ARG A 440 -3.87 13.17 -27.33
C ARG A 440 -4.55 13.51 -26.01
N VAL A 441 -4.74 14.80 -25.77
CA VAL A 441 -5.32 15.31 -24.51
C VAL A 441 -6.74 14.79 -24.30
N ASP A 442 -7.51 14.66 -25.39
CA ASP A 442 -8.90 14.20 -25.38
C ASP A 442 -9.07 12.69 -25.15
N MET A 443 -7.97 11.94 -24.99
CA MET A 443 -8.00 10.52 -24.61
C MET A 443 -8.17 10.32 -23.10
N PHE A 444 -7.79 11.32 -22.29
CA PHE A 444 -7.73 11.18 -20.84
C PHE A 444 -8.82 12.00 -20.14
N PRO A 445 -9.42 11.48 -19.05
CA PRO A 445 -10.39 12.23 -18.28
C PRO A 445 -9.70 13.30 -17.42
N CYS A 446 -10.39 14.41 -17.14
CA CYS A 446 -9.82 15.52 -16.38
C CYS A 446 -9.60 15.20 -14.90
N ASN A 447 -10.29 14.21 -14.34
CA ASN A 447 -10.16 13.71 -12.97
C ASN A 447 -8.99 12.74 -12.76
N LEU A 448 -8.15 12.51 -13.78
CA LEU A 448 -6.98 11.65 -13.66
C LEU A 448 -5.95 12.28 -12.70
N VAL A 449 -5.49 11.49 -11.74
CA VAL A 449 -4.57 11.92 -10.69
C VAL A 449 -3.22 11.22 -10.80
N GLU A 450 -3.20 10.01 -11.36
CA GLU A 450 -1.99 9.26 -11.65
C GLU A 450 -2.04 8.69 -13.07
N LEU A 451 -0.94 8.85 -13.80
CA LEU A 451 -0.77 8.35 -15.16
C LEU A 451 0.61 7.70 -15.31
N GLY A 452 0.62 6.48 -15.83
CA GLY A 452 1.84 5.71 -16.09
C GLY A 452 1.88 5.20 -17.52
N PHE A 453 3.05 5.28 -18.16
CA PHE A 453 3.32 4.61 -19.45
C PHE A 453 4.51 3.68 -19.28
N TRP A 454 4.28 2.39 -19.44
CA TRP A 454 5.28 1.34 -19.25
C TRP A 454 5.52 0.60 -20.57
N TYR A 455 6.78 0.45 -20.95
CA TYR A 455 7.19 -0.32 -22.15
C TYR A 455 6.50 0.11 -23.45
N CYS A 456 6.01 1.35 -23.52
CA CYS A 456 5.33 1.91 -24.69
C CYS A 456 6.32 2.41 -25.76
N LYS A 457 5.85 2.64 -26.98
CA LYS A 457 6.59 3.42 -27.98
C LYS A 457 5.81 4.68 -28.31
N LEU A 458 5.94 5.69 -27.47
CA LEU A 458 5.36 7.00 -27.70
C LEU A 458 6.01 7.63 -28.93
N SER A 459 5.17 8.05 -29.88
CA SER A 459 5.61 8.60 -31.18
C SER A 459 6.24 9.98 -31.08
N GLU A 460 5.81 10.76 -30.09
CA GLU A 460 6.16 12.17 -29.88
C GLU A 460 6.46 12.41 -28.39
N ASP A 461 7.05 13.56 -28.08
CA ASP A 461 7.25 14.02 -26.71
C ASP A 461 5.91 14.03 -25.96
N PRO A 462 5.75 13.27 -24.86
CA PRO A 462 4.49 13.22 -24.14
C PRO A 462 4.18 14.50 -23.36
N MET A 463 5.20 15.27 -22.97
CA MET A 463 5.03 16.38 -22.02
C MET A 463 4.02 17.45 -22.48
N PRO A 464 3.98 17.92 -23.74
CA PRO A 464 3.01 18.90 -24.24
C PRO A 464 1.54 18.44 -24.22
N VAL A 465 1.31 17.12 -24.14
CA VAL A 465 -0.01 16.53 -24.00
C VAL A 465 -0.36 16.39 -22.52
N LEU A 466 0.56 15.85 -21.73
CA LEU A 466 0.33 15.50 -20.33
C LEU A 466 0.26 16.73 -19.42
N GLU A 467 0.95 17.83 -19.76
CA GLU A 467 0.92 19.08 -18.99
C GLU A 467 -0.48 19.71 -18.92
N LYS A 468 -1.38 19.35 -19.86
CA LYS A 468 -2.76 19.86 -19.94
C LYS A 468 -3.71 19.13 -19.00
N LEU A 469 -3.26 18.09 -18.29
CA LEU A 469 -4.06 17.35 -17.34
C LEU A 469 -4.10 18.10 -15.99
N PRO A 470 -5.24 18.67 -15.59
CA PRO A 470 -5.29 19.68 -14.54
C PRO A 470 -5.09 19.11 -13.13
N ASN A 471 -5.42 17.84 -12.92
CA ASN A 471 -5.40 17.19 -11.61
C ASN A 471 -4.27 16.16 -11.45
N LEU A 472 -3.35 16.08 -12.42
CA LEU A 472 -2.30 15.07 -12.43
C LEU A 472 -1.27 15.37 -11.33
N ARG A 473 -1.10 14.43 -10.40
CA ARG A 473 -0.18 14.53 -9.26
C ARG A 473 1.00 13.57 -9.34
N ASN A 474 0.80 12.41 -9.95
CA ASN A 474 1.82 11.38 -10.14
C ASN A 474 1.94 11.03 -11.62
N LEU A 475 3.15 11.19 -12.18
CA LEU A 475 3.47 10.83 -13.56
C LEU A 475 4.65 9.87 -13.59
N GLN A 476 4.46 8.73 -14.26
CA GLN A 476 5.48 7.68 -14.39
C GLN A 476 5.75 7.34 -15.87
N LEU A 477 7.00 7.47 -16.30
CA LEU A 477 7.44 7.21 -17.66
C LEU A 477 8.54 6.15 -17.64
N HIS A 478 8.18 4.89 -17.94
CA HIS A 478 9.10 3.74 -17.91
C HIS A 478 9.28 3.16 -19.32
N ILE A 479 10.49 3.26 -19.87
CA ILE A 479 10.88 2.68 -21.17
C ILE A 479 9.78 2.94 -22.22
N CYS A 480 9.31 4.19 -22.28
CA CYS A 480 8.09 4.54 -23.03
C CYS A 480 8.34 5.51 -24.19
N TYR A 481 9.48 6.21 -24.19
CA TYR A 481 9.79 7.27 -25.15
C TYR A 481 11.23 7.17 -25.64
N GLY A 482 11.40 7.15 -26.96
CA GLY A 482 12.69 7.01 -27.62
C GLY A 482 13.31 8.31 -28.14
N GLY A 483 12.70 9.46 -27.84
CA GLY A 483 13.21 10.77 -28.28
C GLY A 483 14.33 11.30 -27.39
N VAL A 484 14.99 12.35 -27.89
CA VAL A 484 16.18 12.94 -27.26
C VAL A 484 15.88 14.20 -26.44
N GLU A 485 14.66 14.75 -26.53
CA GLU A 485 14.26 15.99 -25.86
C GLU A 485 12.89 15.82 -25.20
N MET A 486 12.66 16.57 -24.13
CA MET A 486 11.34 16.73 -23.52
C MET A 486 11.12 18.20 -23.17
N ASN A 487 10.01 18.77 -23.61
CA ASN A 487 9.71 20.18 -23.46
C ASN A 487 8.46 20.36 -22.59
N CYS A 488 8.63 21.02 -21.45
CA CYS A 488 7.52 21.54 -20.65
C CYS A 488 7.45 23.07 -20.81
N SER A 489 6.25 23.62 -20.83
CA SER A 489 6.05 25.05 -20.67
C SER A 489 6.42 25.53 -19.25
N ASP A 490 6.70 26.82 -19.09
CA ASP A 490 7.08 27.41 -17.80
C ASP A 490 5.93 27.42 -16.76
N THR A 491 4.70 27.09 -17.18
CA THR A 491 3.51 27.00 -16.30
C THR A 491 2.84 25.63 -16.36
N SER A 492 3.58 24.60 -16.73
CA SER A 492 3.07 23.23 -16.85
C SER A 492 2.73 22.60 -15.48
N PHE A 493 2.00 21.47 -15.50
CA PHE A 493 1.84 20.55 -14.37
C PHE A 493 1.53 21.20 -13.00
N PRO A 494 0.38 21.89 -12.86
CA PRO A 494 0.08 22.73 -11.68
C PRO A 494 -0.03 21.96 -10.36
N GLU A 495 -0.39 20.67 -10.42
CA GLU A 495 -0.63 19.82 -9.26
C GLU A 495 0.39 18.67 -9.12
N LEU A 496 1.40 18.59 -9.99
CA LEU A 496 2.32 17.46 -10.01
C LEU A 496 3.23 17.46 -8.77
N THR A 497 3.18 16.38 -8.00
CA THR A 497 3.94 16.19 -6.76
C THR A 497 5.04 15.15 -6.90
N TYR A 498 4.88 14.19 -7.82
CA TYR A 498 5.85 13.13 -8.09
C TYR A 498 6.02 12.91 -9.60
N LEU A 499 7.27 12.88 -10.06
CA LEU A 499 7.65 12.54 -11.43
C LEU A 499 8.70 11.44 -11.45
N GLU A 500 8.44 10.37 -12.19
CA GLU A 500 9.38 9.27 -12.40
C GLU A 500 9.72 9.09 -13.87
N LEU A 501 11.02 9.10 -14.16
CA LEU A 501 11.62 8.88 -15.47
C LEU A 501 12.54 7.67 -15.37
N ASP A 502 12.19 6.56 -16.00
CA ASP A 502 12.96 5.32 -15.94
C ASP A 502 13.21 4.74 -17.34
N GLY A 503 14.47 4.42 -17.64
CA GLY A 503 14.85 3.76 -18.88
C GLY A 503 14.60 4.60 -20.14
N LEU A 504 14.65 5.92 -20.02
CA LEU A 504 14.59 6.86 -21.16
C LEU A 504 16.00 7.05 -21.74
N PHE A 505 16.53 5.97 -22.35
CA PHE A 505 17.95 5.83 -22.69
C PHE A 505 18.51 6.86 -23.68
N PHE A 506 17.66 7.54 -24.44
CA PHE A 506 18.06 8.51 -25.46
C PHE A 506 17.89 9.97 -25.00
N LEU A 507 17.27 10.18 -23.84
CA LEU A 507 16.88 11.52 -23.37
C LEU A 507 18.12 12.36 -23.01
N ASN A 508 18.35 13.46 -23.72
CA ASN A 508 19.38 14.41 -23.37
C ASN A 508 18.85 15.48 -22.41
N PHE A 509 19.18 15.35 -21.12
CA PHE A 509 18.72 16.28 -20.08
C PHE A 509 19.10 17.75 -20.30
N ARG A 510 20.15 18.06 -21.09
CA ARG A 510 20.48 19.45 -21.43
C ARG A 510 19.40 20.13 -22.27
N ASN A 511 18.63 19.34 -23.02
CA ASN A 511 17.56 19.83 -23.88
C ASN A 511 16.19 19.72 -23.20
N VAL A 512 16.16 19.30 -21.93
CA VAL A 512 14.91 19.20 -21.17
C VAL A 512 14.60 20.53 -20.51
N LYS A 513 13.49 21.15 -20.91
CA LYS A 513 13.01 22.40 -20.31
C LYS A 513 12.04 22.09 -19.18
N MET A 514 12.54 22.15 -17.94
CA MET A 514 11.78 21.76 -16.73
C MET A 514 11.08 22.93 -16.03
N GLY A 515 10.72 23.99 -16.75
CA GLY A 515 10.25 25.26 -16.18
C GLY A 515 8.90 25.24 -15.43
N GLY A 516 8.14 24.13 -15.43
CA GLY A 516 6.74 24.10 -15.00
C GLY A 516 6.40 23.00 -13.99
N PHE A 517 7.01 23.02 -12.81
CA PHE A 517 6.71 22.06 -11.73
C PHE A 517 6.52 22.76 -10.36
N PRO A 518 5.46 23.56 -10.19
CA PRO A 518 5.31 24.43 -9.02
C PRO A 518 5.12 23.70 -7.67
N LYS A 519 4.62 22.46 -7.68
CA LYS A 519 4.32 21.67 -6.46
C LYS A 519 5.10 20.37 -6.35
N LEU A 520 6.13 20.19 -7.18
CA LEU A 520 6.87 18.94 -7.23
C LEU A 520 7.66 18.75 -5.93
N LEU A 521 7.45 17.61 -5.29
CA LEU A 521 8.08 17.24 -4.03
C LEU A 521 9.23 16.26 -4.26
N GLU A 522 9.02 15.32 -5.20
CA GLU A 522 9.95 14.23 -5.45
C GLU A 522 10.09 13.97 -6.96
N MET A 523 11.33 13.81 -7.40
CA MET A 523 11.68 13.43 -8.76
C MET A 523 12.59 12.22 -8.74
N ALA A 524 12.22 11.22 -9.50
CA ALA A 524 12.88 9.93 -9.54
C ALA A 524 13.41 9.67 -10.96
N ILE A 525 14.72 9.54 -11.12
CA ILE A 525 15.37 9.34 -12.43
C ILE A 525 16.26 8.10 -12.39
N TYR A 526 15.88 7.10 -13.18
CA TYR A 526 16.56 5.80 -13.21
C TYR A 526 16.92 5.44 -14.64
N ASN A 527 18.08 4.83 -14.84
CA ASN A 527 18.47 4.29 -16.16
C ASN A 527 18.37 5.31 -17.32
N CYS A 528 18.54 6.60 -17.04
CA CYS A 528 18.55 7.67 -18.04
C CYS A 528 19.95 8.30 -18.11
N PRO A 529 20.42 8.77 -19.28
CA PRO A 529 21.75 9.35 -19.43
C PRO A 529 21.81 10.76 -18.82
N LEU A 530 22.02 10.81 -17.50
CA LEU A 530 22.18 12.05 -16.74
C LEU A 530 23.59 12.60 -16.89
N GLN A 531 23.75 13.72 -17.60
CA GLN A 531 25.00 14.48 -17.64
C GLN A 531 25.02 15.65 -16.63
N LYS A 532 23.86 16.27 -16.38
CA LYS A 532 23.67 17.33 -15.37
C LYS A 532 22.17 17.42 -15.04
N ILE A 533 21.83 17.64 -13.78
CA ILE A 533 20.45 17.93 -13.36
C ILE A 533 20.06 19.31 -13.94
N PRO A 534 18.86 19.50 -14.51
CA PRO A 534 18.45 20.80 -15.04
C PRO A 534 18.51 21.89 -13.96
N ASP A 535 19.25 22.97 -14.23
CA ASP A 535 19.44 24.10 -13.30
C ASP A 535 18.11 24.81 -12.94
N ALA A 536 17.02 24.52 -13.66
CA ALA A 536 15.68 25.08 -13.48
C ALA A 536 14.85 24.42 -12.36
N LEU A 537 15.33 23.33 -11.74
CA LEU A 537 14.62 22.64 -10.68
C LEU A 537 14.80 23.38 -9.33
N HIS A 538 13.70 23.61 -8.62
CA HIS A 538 13.72 24.27 -7.32
C HIS A 538 14.58 23.48 -6.31
N PRO A 539 15.46 24.12 -5.50
CA PRO A 539 16.39 23.44 -4.61
C PRO A 539 15.75 22.63 -3.46
N GLY A 540 14.42 22.71 -3.31
CA GLY A 540 13.65 21.95 -2.31
C GLY A 540 13.05 20.63 -2.82
N ILE A 541 13.30 20.26 -4.07
CA ILE A 541 12.81 19.00 -4.65
C ILE A 541 13.73 17.85 -4.20
N ASN A 542 13.15 16.78 -3.68
CA ASN A 542 13.90 15.56 -3.40
C ASN A 542 14.18 14.83 -4.72
N ILE A 543 15.46 14.66 -5.08
CA ILE A 543 15.86 14.01 -6.33
C ILE A 543 16.50 12.66 -6.01
N LEU A 544 15.84 11.59 -6.43
CA LEU A 544 16.35 10.23 -6.38
C LEU A 544 16.90 9.87 -7.76
N CYS A 545 18.21 9.68 -7.87
CA CYS A 545 18.86 9.28 -9.11
C CYS A 545 19.64 7.97 -8.92
N SER A 546 19.53 7.03 -9.85
CA SER A 546 20.50 5.93 -9.96
C SER A 546 20.88 5.69 -11.42
N SER A 547 22.19 5.66 -11.69
CA SER A 547 22.76 5.44 -13.03
C SER A 547 23.14 3.98 -13.27
N ILE A 548 22.65 3.04 -12.46
CA ILE A 548 23.01 1.63 -12.54
C ILE A 548 21.78 0.85 -13.00
N LEU A 549 21.96 0.11 -14.09
CA LEU A 549 21.10 -1.01 -14.51
C LEU A 549 21.06 -2.04 -13.37
N ASP A 550 20.22 -1.82 -12.35
CA ASP A 550 19.93 -2.81 -11.32
C ASP A 550 18.53 -3.40 -11.55
N PRO A 551 18.43 -4.61 -12.12
CA PRO A 551 17.15 -5.26 -12.40
C PRO A 551 16.31 -5.53 -11.14
N LEU A 552 16.93 -5.58 -9.96
CA LEU A 552 16.23 -5.87 -8.70
C LEU A 552 15.48 -4.64 -8.15
N ALA A 553 15.92 -3.42 -8.46
CA ALA A 553 15.29 -2.19 -7.98
C ALA A 553 13.82 -2.05 -8.43
N ASN A 554 13.49 -2.58 -9.61
CA ASN A 554 12.14 -2.52 -10.17
C ASN A 554 11.12 -3.39 -9.41
N GLU A 555 11.54 -4.51 -8.81
CA GLU A 555 10.65 -5.40 -8.06
C GLU A 555 10.24 -4.80 -6.69
N TYR A 556 11.14 -4.03 -6.06
CA TYR A 556 10.86 -3.32 -4.80
C TYR A 556 10.01 -2.04 -5.02
N ARG A 557 10.20 -1.36 -6.16
CA ARG A 557 9.51 -0.10 -6.50
C ARG A 557 8.02 -0.26 -6.82
N LEU A 558 7.66 -1.28 -7.60
CA LEU A 558 6.27 -1.59 -7.94
C LEU A 558 5.41 -1.97 -6.71
N ARG A 559 6.03 -2.19 -5.54
CA ARG A 559 5.38 -2.62 -4.29
C ARG A 559 5.22 -1.52 -3.24
N GLY A 560 5.56 -0.25 -3.54
CA GLY A 560 5.36 0.86 -2.62
C GLY A 560 6.16 0.78 -1.31
N LYS A 561 7.20 -0.08 -1.23
CA LYS A 561 8.15 -0.04 -0.13
C LYS A 561 9.18 1.06 -0.41
N ALA A 562 9.37 1.95 0.56
CA ALA A 562 10.48 2.89 0.54
C ALA A 562 11.78 2.10 0.43
N SER A 563 12.54 2.34 -0.64
CA SER A 563 13.93 1.90 -0.70
C SER A 563 14.68 2.67 0.40
N GLU A 564 15.53 1.96 1.13
CA GLU A 564 16.46 2.58 2.07
C GLU A 564 17.26 3.68 1.36
N GLU A 565 17.43 4.80 2.05
CA GLU A 565 18.14 5.99 1.57
C GLU A 565 19.60 5.64 1.25
N VAL A 566 19.90 5.39 -0.02
CA VAL A 566 21.28 5.45 -0.49
C VAL A 566 21.56 6.89 -0.88
N GLN A 567 22.15 7.67 0.04
CA GLN A 567 22.75 8.96 -0.29
C GLN A 567 23.91 8.73 -1.28
N ILE A 568 23.73 9.13 -2.54
CA ILE A 568 24.80 9.16 -3.54
C ILE A 568 25.47 10.55 -3.49
N PRO A 569 26.81 10.66 -3.60
CA PRO A 569 27.51 11.91 -3.31
C PRO A 569 27.14 13.04 -4.27
N ASN A 570 27.29 14.26 -3.75
CA ASN A 570 27.07 15.53 -4.41
C ASN A 570 27.78 15.58 -5.79
N LEU A 571 27.01 15.51 -6.88
CA LEU A 571 27.49 15.54 -8.27
C LEU A 571 28.13 16.89 -8.68
N ASN A 572 28.16 17.88 -7.78
CA ASN A 572 28.67 19.22 -8.04
C ASN A 572 30.21 19.35 -7.98
N THR A 573 30.97 18.27 -7.75
CA THR A 573 32.45 18.35 -7.57
C THR A 573 33.27 17.39 -8.43
N ALA A 574 32.71 16.70 -9.43
CA ALA A 574 33.51 15.86 -10.32
C ALA A 574 34.13 16.69 -11.46
N SER A 575 35.47 16.73 -11.51
CA SER A 575 36.26 17.35 -12.57
C SER A 575 36.09 16.66 -13.92
N GLU A 576 36.20 17.45 -15.01
CA GLU A 576 35.88 17.11 -16.41
C GLU A 576 36.68 15.95 -17.06
N GLU A 577 37.59 15.26 -16.36
CA GLU A 577 38.49 14.27 -16.96
C GLU A 577 38.18 12.79 -16.67
N ASP A 578 37.24 12.46 -15.77
CA ASP A 578 37.02 11.06 -15.34
C ASP A 578 35.72 10.39 -15.82
N GLN A 579 35.02 10.94 -16.82
CA GLN A 579 33.84 10.30 -17.40
C GLN A 579 33.97 10.11 -18.92
N MET A 580 34.28 8.89 -19.34
CA MET A 580 33.77 8.22 -20.57
C MET A 580 34.58 6.92 -20.84
N PRO A 581 33.97 5.72 -20.85
CA PRO A 581 34.31 4.76 -21.87
C PRO A 581 33.66 5.23 -23.17
N LYS A 582 34.48 5.52 -24.18
CA LYS A 582 34.09 5.84 -25.55
C LYS A 582 33.07 4.82 -26.08
N LEU A 583 31.80 5.18 -26.09
CA LEU A 583 30.72 4.53 -26.84
C LEU A 583 30.04 5.58 -27.73
N CYS A 584 30.85 6.35 -28.45
CA CYS A 584 30.40 7.23 -29.52
C CYS A 584 31.03 6.75 -30.82
N GLU A 585 30.53 5.63 -31.33
CA GLU A 585 30.54 5.25 -32.74
C GLU A 585 29.57 4.06 -32.88
N PHE A 586 28.79 4.02 -33.98
CA PHE A 586 27.72 3.08 -34.33
C PHE A 586 26.27 3.44 -33.90
N PRO A 587 25.61 4.35 -34.65
CA PRO A 587 24.15 4.57 -34.57
C PRO A 587 23.31 3.33 -34.95
N LEU A 588 23.90 2.33 -35.59
CA LEU A 588 23.22 1.12 -36.05
C LEU A 588 23.37 -0.10 -35.10
N LEU A 589 24.28 -0.07 -34.13
CA LEU A 589 24.39 -1.15 -33.14
C LEU A 589 23.38 -1.03 -32.00
N VAL A 590 22.87 0.15 -31.66
CA VAL A 590 21.93 0.30 -30.52
C VAL A 590 20.56 -0.35 -30.80
N LEU A 591 20.11 -0.36 -32.07
CA LEU A 591 18.94 -1.15 -32.49
C LEU A 591 19.21 -2.67 -32.52
N ALA A 592 20.48 -3.10 -32.61
CA ALA A 592 20.87 -4.51 -32.57
C ALA A 592 21.21 -5.00 -31.14
N ILE A 593 21.60 -4.10 -30.23
CA ILE A 593 21.97 -4.38 -28.84
C ILE A 593 20.74 -4.49 -27.94
N ILE A 594 19.61 -3.84 -28.24
CA ILE A 594 18.36 -4.08 -27.47
C ILE A 594 17.93 -5.55 -27.59
N PRO A 595 17.94 -6.19 -28.78
CA PRO A 595 17.81 -7.64 -28.88
C PRO A 595 19.01 -8.39 -28.29
N PHE A 596 20.27 -7.96 -28.50
CA PHE A 596 21.44 -8.76 -28.09
C PHE A 596 21.71 -8.79 -26.59
N VAL A 597 21.51 -7.68 -25.86
CA VAL A 597 21.56 -7.65 -24.39
C VAL A 597 20.43 -8.52 -23.84
N MET A 598 19.24 -8.48 -24.44
CA MET A 598 18.10 -9.33 -24.07
C MET A 598 18.28 -10.82 -24.46
N LEU A 599 18.96 -11.13 -25.57
CA LEU A 599 19.28 -12.49 -26.03
C LEU A 599 20.47 -13.12 -25.30
N SER A 600 21.45 -12.33 -24.86
CA SER A 600 22.56 -12.84 -24.04
C SER A 600 22.11 -13.35 -22.67
N PHE A 601 20.96 -12.87 -22.15
CA PHE A 601 20.32 -13.42 -20.96
C PHE A 601 19.62 -14.78 -21.22
N TYR A 602 19.16 -15.04 -22.45
CA TYR A 602 18.56 -16.32 -22.83
C TYR A 602 19.58 -17.49 -22.84
N PHE A 603 20.84 -17.21 -23.21
CA PHE A 603 21.90 -18.23 -23.26
C PHE A 603 22.57 -18.52 -21.91
N CYS A 604 22.51 -17.63 -20.92
CA CYS A 604 23.10 -17.89 -19.60
C CYS A 604 22.22 -18.75 -18.67
N ARG A 605 20.92 -18.91 -18.93
CA ARG A 605 20.02 -19.78 -18.14
C ARG A 605 19.69 -21.13 -18.77
N SER A 606 19.99 -21.33 -20.06
CA SER A 606 19.83 -22.62 -20.74
C SER A 606 21.00 -23.60 -20.51
N LYS A 607 22.00 -23.26 -19.68
CA LYS A 607 23.10 -24.16 -19.29
C LYS A 607 23.15 -24.40 -17.78
N LYS A 608 22.03 -24.79 -17.19
CA LYS A 608 21.99 -25.57 -15.94
C LYS A 608 20.76 -26.49 -15.98
N HIS A 609 20.85 -27.50 -16.84
CA HIS A 609 20.20 -28.79 -16.62
C HIS A 609 21.30 -29.78 -16.25
#